data_AF-A0A3D9CTW5-F1
#
_entry.id   AF-A0A3D9CTW5-F1
#
_cell.length_a   1.000
_cell.length_b   1.000
_cell.length_c   1.000
_cell.angle_alpha   90.00
_cell.angle_beta   90.00
_cell.angle_gamma   90.00
#
_symmetry.space_group_name_H-M   'P 1'
#
loop_
_entity.id
_entity.type
_entity.pdbx_description
1 polymer ?
#
loop_
_entity_poly.entity_id
_entity_poly.type
_entity_poly.pdbx_seq_one_letter_code
_entity_poly.pdbx_strand_id
1 'polypeptide(L)'
;MVNLRINFNPIQKNVDEISFWGTEKSCLYKSYKNKTLIVAECDNVTIGFFCLTKRDKTIHIDTAEIKEEFKLKGIGRLVFEEISKNTSNKFYGFTLNSTSENSHSFWLKLGFIDFPIEGEGENRMVKNIRKTHNQSKRDTNSKDETIEIYGNNEVFKFNLDFINGSRNLKHPIFLFGDCRWRIVWKKGNITFFDDTYKYFNAKQNIYDCLFIKSLPIK
;
A
#
# COMPACT_ATOMS: atom_id res chain seq x y z
N MET A 1 16.49 -9.86 28.47
CA MET A 1 16.10 -9.60 27.07
C MET A 1 14.67 -10.06 26.91
N VAL A 2 13.75 -9.18 26.53
CA VAL A 2 12.34 -9.54 26.35
C VAL A 2 12.24 -10.46 25.12
N ASN A 3 11.65 -11.65 25.28
CA ASN A 3 11.53 -12.61 24.18
C ASN A 3 10.34 -12.24 23.28
N LEU A 4 10.54 -11.23 22.43
CA LEU A 4 9.54 -10.76 21.46
C LEU A 4 9.48 -11.70 20.26
N ARG A 5 8.29 -12.23 19.97
CA ARG A 5 7.99 -13.04 18.79
C ARG A 5 6.90 -12.41 17.96
N ILE A 6 7.06 -12.41 16.64
CA ILE A 6 6.03 -11.97 15.69
C ILE A 6 5.40 -13.22 15.06
N ASN A 7 4.13 -13.44 15.34
CA ASN A 7 3.37 -14.61 14.93
C ASN A 7 2.45 -14.27 13.74
N PHE A 8 2.78 -14.84 12.58
CA PHE A 8 1.99 -14.71 11.34
C PHE A 8 0.89 -15.75 11.19
N ASN A 9 0.84 -16.74 12.11
CA ASN A 9 -0.18 -17.78 12.14
C ASN A 9 -0.75 -17.86 13.58
N PRO A 10 -1.42 -16.80 14.05
CA PRO A 10 -2.05 -16.82 15.37
C PRO A 10 -3.07 -17.94 15.46
N ILE A 11 -3.31 -18.42 16.67
CA ILE A 11 -4.31 -19.44 17.00
C ILE A 11 -5.49 -18.80 17.73
N GLN A 12 -6.55 -19.58 17.96
CA GLN A 12 -7.76 -19.11 18.63
C GLN A 12 -7.46 -18.46 20.00
N LYS A 13 -6.51 -19.01 20.76
CA LYS A 13 -6.05 -18.43 22.03
C LYS A 13 -5.64 -16.95 21.88
N ASN A 14 -4.92 -16.58 20.83
CA ASN A 14 -4.52 -15.19 20.60
C ASN A 14 -5.74 -14.30 20.33
N VAL A 15 -6.72 -14.80 19.56
CA VAL A 15 -7.96 -14.07 19.26
C VAL A 15 -8.77 -13.85 20.54
N ASP A 16 -8.88 -14.88 21.37
CA ASP A 16 -9.59 -14.82 22.64
C ASP A 16 -8.93 -13.77 23.55
N GLU A 17 -7.60 -13.80 23.69
CA GLU A 17 -6.83 -12.80 24.45
C GLU A 17 -7.09 -11.36 23.96
N ILE A 18 -7.02 -11.12 22.65
CA ILE A 18 -7.25 -9.78 22.07
C ILE A 18 -8.70 -9.32 22.26
N SER A 19 -9.66 -10.25 22.21
CA SER A 19 -11.09 -9.92 22.30
C SER A 19 -11.51 -9.29 23.64
N PHE A 20 -10.68 -9.47 24.68
CA PHE A 20 -10.85 -8.84 26.00
C PHE A 20 -10.31 -7.41 26.08
N TRP A 21 -9.61 -6.92 25.06
CA TRP A 21 -8.99 -5.59 25.10
C TRP A 21 -9.98 -4.45 24.80
N GLY A 22 -11.25 -4.77 24.51
CA GLY A 22 -12.28 -3.77 24.20
C GLY A 22 -12.21 -3.22 22.77
N THR A 23 -11.40 -3.82 21.91
CA THR A 23 -11.22 -3.42 20.50
C THR A 23 -12.36 -3.91 19.60
N GLU A 24 -12.53 -3.27 18.44
CA GLU A 24 -13.58 -3.63 17.49
C GLU A 24 -13.40 -5.08 17.00
N LYS A 25 -14.32 -5.96 17.40
CA LYS A 25 -14.19 -7.41 17.19
C LYS A 25 -14.37 -7.84 15.73
N SER A 26 -15.05 -7.03 14.92
CA SER A 26 -15.40 -7.35 13.52
C SER A 26 -14.14 -7.58 12.67
N CYS A 27 -13.18 -6.65 12.73
CA CYS A 27 -11.93 -6.69 11.98
C CYS A 27 -11.00 -7.81 12.46
N LEU A 28 -10.99 -8.09 13.76
CA LEU A 28 -10.21 -9.16 14.37
C LEU A 28 -10.62 -10.53 13.83
N TYR A 29 -11.90 -10.90 13.96
CA TYR A 29 -12.40 -12.20 13.50
C TYR A 29 -12.27 -12.37 11.98
N LYS A 30 -12.54 -11.29 11.22
CA LYS A 30 -12.36 -11.28 9.77
C LYS A 30 -10.90 -11.54 9.39
N SER A 31 -9.96 -10.87 10.03
CA SER A 31 -8.52 -11.03 9.75
C SER A 31 -8.01 -12.41 10.15
N TYR A 32 -8.47 -12.95 11.29
CA TYR A 32 -8.14 -14.30 11.70
C TYR A 32 -8.63 -15.35 10.69
N LYS A 33 -9.92 -15.28 10.31
CA LYS A 33 -10.52 -16.18 9.31
C LYS A 33 -9.81 -16.11 7.96
N ASN A 34 -9.38 -14.91 7.56
CA ASN A 34 -8.69 -14.68 6.29
C ASN A 34 -7.18 -14.94 6.34
N LYS A 35 -6.63 -15.38 7.48
CA LYS A 35 -5.18 -15.59 7.69
C LYS A 35 -4.37 -14.32 7.39
N THR A 36 -4.86 -13.20 7.90
CA THR A 36 -4.26 -11.87 7.77
C THR A 36 -4.13 -11.14 9.10
N LEU A 37 -4.40 -11.82 10.21
CA LEU A 37 -4.06 -11.36 11.56
C LEU A 37 -2.58 -11.67 11.84
N ILE A 38 -1.82 -10.66 12.27
CA ILE A 38 -0.47 -10.82 12.83
C ILE A 38 -0.50 -10.42 14.30
N VAL A 39 0.22 -11.18 15.13
CA VAL A 39 0.27 -10.96 16.57
C VAL A 39 1.72 -10.77 17.03
N ALA A 40 1.94 -9.83 17.93
CA ALA A 40 3.18 -9.69 18.70
C ALA A 40 3.00 -10.39 20.05
N GLU A 41 3.91 -11.28 20.38
CA GLU A 41 3.90 -12.09 21.60
C GLU A 41 5.15 -11.80 22.43
N CYS A 42 4.98 -11.71 23.74
CA CYS A 42 6.05 -11.64 24.73
C CYS A 42 5.81 -12.74 25.74
N ASP A 43 6.78 -13.64 25.91
CA ASP A 43 6.68 -14.77 26.85
C ASP A 43 5.38 -15.58 26.70
N ASN A 44 4.97 -15.81 25.44
CA ASN A 44 3.72 -16.50 25.03
C ASN A 44 2.40 -15.77 25.38
N VAL A 45 2.47 -14.49 25.71
CA VAL A 45 1.32 -13.61 25.92
C VAL A 45 1.19 -12.65 24.75
N THR A 46 -0.02 -12.48 24.23
CA THR A 46 -0.31 -11.49 23.19
C THR A 46 -0.16 -10.07 23.76
N ILE A 47 0.65 -9.25 23.11
CA ILE A 47 0.95 -7.86 23.52
C ILE A 47 0.68 -6.82 22.43
N GLY A 48 0.42 -7.26 21.20
CA GLY A 48 -0.05 -6.40 20.13
C GLY A 48 -0.56 -7.19 18.94
N PHE A 49 -1.31 -6.55 18.05
CA PHE A 49 -1.84 -7.19 16.85
C PHE A 49 -1.99 -6.20 15.68
N PHE A 50 -2.04 -6.77 14.48
CA PHE A 50 -2.33 -6.08 13.22
C PHE A 50 -3.38 -6.89 12.45
N CYS A 51 -4.53 -6.28 12.20
CA CYS A 51 -5.59 -6.76 11.33
C CYS A 51 -5.36 -6.21 9.92
N LEU A 52 -5.17 -7.09 8.94
CA LEU A 52 -4.87 -6.69 7.58
C LEU A 52 -5.93 -7.18 6.59
N THR A 53 -6.16 -6.40 5.55
CA THR A 53 -6.93 -6.79 4.36
C THR A 53 -6.03 -6.71 3.13
N LYS A 54 -5.83 -7.85 2.46
CA LYS A 54 -5.08 -7.91 1.20
C LYS A 54 -5.97 -7.43 0.05
N ARG A 55 -5.50 -6.44 -0.71
CA ARG A 55 -6.08 -5.99 -1.98
C ARG A 55 -5.16 -6.44 -3.13
N ASP A 56 -5.45 -6.10 -4.39
CA ASP A 56 -4.71 -6.64 -5.54
C ASP A 56 -3.20 -6.30 -5.52
N LYS A 57 -2.85 -5.04 -5.21
CA LYS A 57 -1.46 -4.57 -5.17
C LYS A 57 -1.05 -3.95 -3.86
N THR A 58 -1.99 -3.79 -2.93
CA THR A 58 -1.79 -3.13 -1.65
C THR A 58 -2.27 -4.01 -0.49
N ILE A 59 -1.80 -3.69 0.70
CA ILE A 59 -2.34 -4.20 1.96
C ILE A 59 -2.98 -3.04 2.71
N HIS A 60 -4.23 -3.18 3.11
CA HIS A 60 -4.88 -2.25 4.01
C HIS A 60 -4.66 -2.70 5.46
N ILE A 61 -4.24 -1.78 6.34
CA ILE A 61 -4.18 -1.99 7.78
C ILE A 61 -5.54 -1.56 8.33
N ASP A 62 -6.39 -2.54 8.65
CA ASP A 62 -7.73 -2.28 9.18
C ASP A 62 -7.65 -1.78 10.63
N THR A 63 -6.77 -2.39 11.43
CA THR A 63 -6.55 -2.03 12.84
C THR A 63 -5.16 -2.48 13.27
N ALA A 64 -4.48 -1.70 14.09
CA ALA A 64 -3.25 -2.09 14.74
C ALA A 64 -3.21 -1.56 16.16
N GLU A 65 -2.86 -2.41 17.12
CA GLU A 65 -2.82 -2.02 18.53
C GLU A 65 -1.70 -2.73 19.27
N ILE A 66 -1.09 -2.02 20.21
CA ILE A 66 -0.13 -2.53 21.17
C ILE A 66 -0.68 -2.21 22.56
N LYS A 67 -0.64 -3.18 23.48
CA LYS A 67 -1.03 -2.97 24.88
C LYS A 67 -0.30 -1.77 25.48
N GLU A 68 -0.99 -0.98 26.31
CA GLU A 68 -0.52 0.31 26.84
C GLU A 68 0.87 0.19 27.50
N GLU A 69 1.06 -0.82 28.35
CA GLU A 69 2.31 -1.08 29.08
C GLU A 69 3.48 -1.52 28.16
N PHE A 70 3.19 -1.80 26.89
CA PHE A 70 4.14 -2.15 25.84
C PHE A 70 4.32 -1.05 24.78
N LYS A 71 3.55 0.05 24.84
CA LYS A 71 3.70 1.20 23.94
C LYS A 71 5.04 1.91 24.14
N LEU A 72 5.45 2.68 23.14
CA LEU A 72 6.70 3.46 23.10
C LEU A 72 8.00 2.64 23.19
N LYS A 73 7.93 1.30 23.19
CA LYS A 73 9.09 0.38 23.19
C LYS A 73 9.53 -0.08 21.80
N GLY A 74 9.04 0.58 20.74
CA GLY A 74 9.39 0.24 19.35
C GLY A 74 8.71 -1.02 18.78
N ILE A 75 7.85 -1.69 19.54
CA ILE A 75 7.23 -2.97 19.14
C ILE A 75 6.38 -2.82 17.88
N GLY A 76 5.54 -1.79 17.79
CA GLY A 76 4.72 -1.55 16.59
C GLY A 76 5.56 -1.36 15.32
N ARG A 77 6.72 -0.71 15.44
CA ARG A 77 7.68 -0.56 14.33
C ARG A 77 8.26 -1.90 13.91
N LEU A 78 8.73 -2.70 14.86
CA LEU A 78 9.30 -4.03 14.58
C LEU A 78 8.28 -4.95 13.90
N VAL A 79 7.04 -4.95 14.39
CA VAL A 79 5.96 -5.74 13.78
C VAL A 79 5.70 -5.28 12.35
N PHE A 80 5.59 -3.96 12.12
CA PHE A 80 5.38 -3.42 10.77
C PHE A 80 6.54 -3.73 9.82
N GLU A 81 7.78 -3.60 10.27
CA GLU A 81 8.97 -3.91 9.46
C GLU A 81 8.99 -5.38 9.02
N GLU A 82 8.67 -6.31 9.92
CA GLU A 82 8.56 -7.73 9.58
C GLU A 82 7.37 -8.03 8.64
N ILE A 83 6.22 -7.38 8.84
CA ILE A 83 5.08 -7.50 7.90
C ILE A 83 5.50 -7.01 6.51
N SER A 84 6.14 -5.83 6.43
CA SER A 84 6.62 -5.24 5.17
C SER A 84 7.61 -6.16 4.47
N LYS A 85 8.59 -6.70 5.20
CA LYS A 85 9.56 -7.67 4.68
C LYS A 85 8.89 -8.92 4.12
N ASN A 86 7.97 -9.53 4.87
CA ASN A 86 7.27 -10.76 4.48
C ASN A 86 6.29 -10.59 3.31
N THR A 87 5.89 -9.35 2.99
CA THR A 87 4.88 -9.06 1.96
C THR A 87 5.43 -8.34 0.73
N SER A 88 6.64 -7.79 0.82
CA SER A 88 7.33 -7.05 -0.24
C SER A 88 7.49 -7.80 -1.57
N ASN A 89 7.44 -9.14 -1.59
CA ASN A 89 7.53 -9.91 -2.83
C ASN A 89 6.23 -9.86 -3.67
N LYS A 90 5.09 -9.63 -3.04
CA LYS A 90 3.74 -9.71 -3.66
C LYS A 90 3.04 -8.35 -3.75
N PHE A 91 3.26 -7.47 -2.78
CA PHE A 91 2.55 -6.19 -2.66
C PHE A 91 3.48 -5.01 -2.88
N TYR A 92 2.94 -3.88 -3.34
CA TYR A 92 3.68 -2.67 -3.69
C TYR A 92 3.54 -1.56 -2.65
N GLY A 93 2.51 -1.60 -1.82
CA GLY A 93 2.35 -0.64 -0.74
C GLY A 93 1.30 -1.00 0.30
N PHE A 94 1.25 -0.16 1.33
CA PHE A 94 0.27 -0.21 2.40
C PHE A 94 -0.67 1.00 2.35
N THR A 95 -1.88 0.82 2.87
CA THR A 95 -2.87 1.87 3.08
C THR A 95 -3.47 1.73 4.48
N LEU A 96 -3.92 2.83 5.08
CA LEU A 96 -4.65 2.85 6.35
C LEU A 96 -5.49 4.12 6.47
N ASN A 97 -6.46 4.14 7.38
CA ASN A 97 -7.14 5.36 7.81
C ASN A 97 -6.70 5.69 9.25
N SER A 98 -6.15 6.88 9.50
CA SER A 98 -5.66 7.27 10.82
C SER A 98 -6.66 8.16 11.55
N THR A 99 -7.25 7.68 12.63
CA THR A 99 -8.32 8.40 13.34
C THR A 99 -7.84 9.32 14.46
N SER A 100 -6.55 9.30 14.84
CA SER A 100 -6.00 10.15 15.91
C SER A 100 -4.62 10.73 15.57
N GLU A 101 -4.30 11.89 16.16
CA GLU A 101 -2.99 12.56 16.00
C GLU A 101 -1.81 11.69 16.42
N ASN A 102 -1.96 10.95 17.53
CA ASN A 102 -0.94 10.04 18.04
C ASN A 102 -0.67 8.88 17.07
N SER A 103 -1.74 8.29 16.50
CA SER A 103 -1.64 7.26 15.46
C SER A 103 -0.97 7.84 14.20
N HIS A 104 -1.40 9.01 13.76
CA HIS A 104 -0.90 9.64 12.54
C HIS A 104 0.61 9.92 12.62
N SER A 105 1.07 10.51 13.73
CA SER A 105 2.50 10.76 13.99
C SER A 105 3.35 9.49 13.99
N PHE A 106 2.80 8.38 14.48
CA PHE A 106 3.48 7.07 14.42
C PHE A 106 3.65 6.58 12.98
N TRP A 107 2.61 6.66 12.16
CA TRP A 107 2.65 6.21 10.76
C TRP A 107 3.57 7.08 9.89
N LEU A 108 3.61 8.39 10.10
CA LEU A 108 4.57 9.29 9.45
C LEU A 108 6.02 8.86 9.73
N LYS A 109 6.34 8.49 10.99
CA LYS A 109 7.67 7.99 11.37
C LYS A 109 8.01 6.65 10.71
N LEU A 110 7.02 5.84 10.38
CA LEU A 110 7.19 4.63 9.57
C LEU A 110 7.30 4.93 8.07
N GLY A 111 7.23 6.20 7.66
CA GLY A 111 7.34 6.68 6.29
C GLY A 111 6.07 6.43 5.46
N PHE A 112 4.90 6.46 6.10
CA PHE A 112 3.65 6.74 5.40
C PHE A 112 3.57 8.22 5.08
N ILE A 113 2.80 8.55 4.04
CA ILE A 113 2.42 9.90 3.65
C ILE A 113 0.90 9.98 3.56
N ASP A 114 0.35 11.18 3.62
CA ASP A 114 -1.07 11.38 3.39
C ASP A 114 -1.47 11.07 1.96
N PHE A 115 -2.67 10.52 1.80
CA PHE A 115 -3.21 10.19 0.49
C PHE A 115 -3.51 11.47 -0.27
N PRO A 116 -3.13 11.57 -1.56
CA PRO A 116 -3.12 12.84 -2.26
C PRO A 116 -4.50 13.35 -2.70
N ILE A 117 -5.63 12.81 -2.24
CA ILE A 117 -6.98 13.18 -2.71
C ILE A 117 -7.75 13.99 -1.69
N GLU A 118 -8.09 15.23 -2.06
CA GLU A 118 -9.05 16.06 -1.33
C GLU A 118 -10.48 15.51 -1.51
N GLY A 119 -11.22 15.35 -0.40
CA GLY A 119 -12.69 15.28 -0.44
C GLY A 119 -13.39 13.97 -0.08
N GLU A 120 -12.70 12.84 0.09
CA GLU A 120 -13.36 11.59 0.55
C GLU A 120 -12.56 10.84 1.63
N GLY A 121 -12.98 11.02 2.89
CA GLY A 121 -12.58 10.20 4.04
C GLY A 121 -11.30 10.68 4.72
N GLU A 122 -11.47 11.26 5.90
CA GLU A 122 -10.42 11.84 6.75
C GLU A 122 -9.22 10.90 6.94
N ASN A 123 -8.02 11.46 6.79
CA ASN A 123 -6.73 10.91 7.23
C ASN A 123 -6.32 9.54 6.65
N ARG A 124 -6.63 9.28 5.37
CA ARG A 124 -6.04 8.12 4.68
C ARG A 124 -4.54 8.33 4.48
N MET A 125 -3.74 7.32 4.84
CA MET A 125 -2.29 7.34 4.68
C MET A 125 -1.81 6.15 3.85
N VAL A 126 -0.71 6.34 3.12
CA VAL A 126 -0.15 5.35 2.20
C VAL A 126 1.36 5.24 2.27
N LYS A 127 1.90 4.06 1.94
CA LYS A 127 3.34 3.81 1.92
C LYS A 127 3.73 2.87 0.79
N ASN A 128 4.68 3.28 -0.04
CA ASN A 128 5.36 2.40 -0.99
C ASN A 128 6.38 1.51 -0.26
N ILE A 129 6.43 0.22 -0.60
CA ILE A 129 7.38 -0.74 -0.02
C ILE A 129 8.29 -1.42 -1.05
N ARG A 130 8.09 -1.12 -2.34
CA ARG A 130 8.96 -1.59 -3.42
C ARG A 130 9.47 -0.41 -4.23
N LYS A 131 10.59 -0.63 -4.91
CA LYS A 131 11.05 0.26 -5.96
C LYS A 131 10.06 0.22 -7.13
N THR A 132 9.55 1.38 -7.49
CA THR A 132 8.61 1.57 -8.60
C THR A 132 9.30 2.39 -9.69
N HIS A 133 8.65 2.53 -10.84
CA HIS A 133 9.20 3.34 -11.92
C HIS A 133 9.36 4.80 -11.46
N ASN A 134 10.55 5.36 -11.68
CA ASN A 134 10.84 6.73 -11.25
C ASN A 134 10.07 7.73 -12.11
N GLN A 135 9.49 8.74 -11.47
CA GLN A 135 8.94 9.90 -12.17
C GLN A 135 10.07 10.67 -12.86
N SER A 136 9.89 11.00 -14.13
CA SER A 136 10.85 11.80 -14.89
C SER A 136 10.63 13.28 -14.61
N LYS A 137 11.64 13.93 -14.01
CA LYS A 137 11.68 15.40 -13.85
C LYS A 137 12.12 16.16 -15.10
N ARG A 138 12.55 15.46 -16.16
CA ARG A 138 13.09 16.06 -17.39
C ARG A 138 12.07 16.01 -18.51
N ASP A 139 12.06 17.03 -19.34
CA ASP A 139 11.43 16.97 -20.65
C ASP A 139 12.06 15.83 -21.46
N THR A 140 11.18 14.99 -21.96
CA THR A 140 11.51 13.70 -22.54
C THR A 140 11.94 13.89 -23.98
N ASN A 141 13.00 13.22 -24.43
CA ASN A 141 13.36 13.20 -25.84
C ASN A 141 12.15 12.69 -26.66
N SER A 142 11.88 13.31 -27.82
CA SER A 142 10.70 13.06 -28.65
C SER A 142 10.57 11.63 -29.20
N LYS A 143 11.53 10.73 -28.94
CA LYS A 143 11.54 9.36 -29.45
C LYS A 143 11.08 8.31 -28.42
N ASP A 144 11.03 8.66 -27.14
CA ASP A 144 10.71 7.71 -26.09
C ASP A 144 9.19 7.60 -25.88
N GLU A 145 8.73 6.41 -25.50
CA GLU A 145 7.35 6.22 -25.08
C GLU A 145 7.18 6.74 -23.64
N THR A 146 6.09 7.46 -23.39
CA THR A 146 5.82 8.06 -22.09
C THR A 146 4.39 7.80 -21.65
N ILE A 147 4.20 7.71 -20.32
CA ILE A 147 2.91 7.82 -19.67
C ILE A 147 2.89 9.10 -18.86
N GLU A 148 1.83 9.89 -19.01
CA GLU A 148 1.52 11.05 -18.18
C GLU A 148 0.22 10.78 -17.44
N ILE A 149 0.19 11.00 -16.13
CA ILE A 149 -1.00 10.86 -15.29
C ILE A 149 -1.31 12.23 -14.68
N TYR A 150 -2.53 12.71 -14.88
CA TYR A 150 -2.98 14.02 -14.42
C TYR A 150 -3.92 13.82 -13.23
N GLY A 151 -3.50 14.29 -12.06
CA GLY A 151 -4.25 14.15 -10.81
C GLY A 151 -3.99 15.33 -9.88
N ASN A 152 -5.06 15.91 -9.33
CA ASN A 152 -5.01 16.93 -8.27
C ASN A 152 -3.98 18.05 -8.50
N ASN A 153 -4.05 18.68 -9.67
CA ASN A 153 -3.15 19.75 -10.13
C ASN A 153 -1.68 19.35 -10.32
N GLU A 154 -1.35 18.07 -10.16
CA GLU A 154 -0.04 17.50 -10.47
C GLU A 154 -0.07 16.68 -11.76
N VAL A 155 1.09 16.59 -12.41
CA VAL A 155 1.30 15.75 -13.59
C VAL A 155 2.46 14.82 -13.33
N PHE A 156 2.17 13.52 -13.25
CA PHE A 156 3.16 12.48 -13.06
C PHE A 156 3.60 11.95 -14.42
N LYS A 157 4.86 12.23 -14.80
CA LYS A 157 5.42 11.79 -16.08
C LYS A 157 6.36 10.60 -15.87
N PHE A 158 6.25 9.59 -16.74
CA PHE A 158 7.05 8.37 -16.71
C PHE A 158 7.60 8.06 -18.11
N ASN A 159 8.93 7.99 -18.24
CA ASN A 159 9.60 7.45 -19.42
C ASN A 159 9.57 5.94 -19.39
N LEU A 160 9.09 5.26 -20.42
CA LEU A 160 8.86 3.82 -20.33
C LEU A 160 10.08 3.01 -20.76
N ASP A 161 10.55 2.16 -19.85
CA ASP A 161 11.58 1.16 -20.13
C ASP A 161 10.95 -0.24 -20.18
N PHE A 162 11.08 -0.91 -21.32
CA PHE A 162 10.51 -2.24 -21.53
C PHE A 162 11.54 -3.36 -21.34
N ILE A 163 11.06 -4.53 -20.94
CA ILE A 163 11.81 -5.78 -21.03
C ILE A 163 11.93 -6.12 -22.52
N ASN A 164 13.16 -6.37 -22.99
CA ASN A 164 13.49 -6.57 -24.40
C ASN A 164 12.50 -7.50 -25.12
N GLY A 165 11.98 -7.04 -26.26
CA GLY A 165 11.04 -7.81 -27.08
C GLY A 165 9.63 -7.93 -26.49
N SER A 166 9.27 -7.18 -25.45
CA SER A 166 7.95 -7.24 -24.82
C SER A 166 7.35 -5.86 -24.58
N ARG A 167 6.05 -5.83 -24.25
CA ARG A 167 5.34 -4.63 -23.75
C ARG A 167 5.29 -4.58 -22.22
N ASN A 168 6.06 -5.43 -21.53
CA ASN A 168 6.19 -5.40 -20.09
C ASN A 168 7.23 -4.36 -19.67
N LEU A 169 6.92 -3.57 -18.65
CA LEU A 169 7.86 -2.59 -18.12
C LEU A 169 8.93 -3.29 -17.26
N LYS A 170 10.17 -2.80 -17.30
CA LYS A 170 11.26 -3.27 -16.40
C LYS A 170 10.90 -3.02 -14.94
N HIS A 171 10.27 -1.88 -14.66
CA HIS A 171 9.69 -1.55 -13.38
C HIS A 171 8.24 -1.09 -13.59
N PRO A 172 7.28 -1.61 -12.82
CA PRO A 172 5.91 -1.16 -12.95
C PRO A 172 5.75 0.29 -12.47
N ILE A 173 4.83 1.01 -13.11
CA ILE A 173 4.32 2.26 -12.56
C ILE A 173 3.33 1.88 -11.45
N PHE A 174 3.56 2.40 -10.25
CA PHE A 174 2.67 2.26 -9.12
C PHE A 174 2.52 3.62 -8.45
N LEU A 175 1.28 4.11 -8.43
CA LEU A 175 0.94 5.43 -7.94
C LEU A 175 -0.35 5.35 -7.14
N PHE A 176 -0.36 5.91 -5.94
CA PHE A 176 -1.61 6.10 -5.18
C PHE A 176 -2.41 7.23 -5.82
N GLY A 177 -3.68 6.97 -6.16
CA GLY A 177 -4.49 7.92 -6.94
C GLY A 177 -5.86 7.38 -7.33
N ASP A 178 -6.65 8.21 -8.01
CA ASP A 178 -8.03 7.90 -8.41
C ASP A 178 -8.10 7.22 -9.78
N CYS A 179 -8.99 6.25 -9.94
CA CYS A 179 -9.28 5.63 -11.23
C CYS A 179 -9.80 6.62 -12.30
N ARG A 180 -10.34 7.75 -11.88
CA ARG A 180 -10.86 8.85 -12.72
C ARG A 180 -9.76 9.79 -13.21
N TRP A 181 -8.54 9.68 -12.70
CA TRP A 181 -7.41 10.46 -13.19
C TRP A 181 -7.15 10.17 -14.66
N ARG A 182 -6.85 11.22 -15.43
CA ARG A 182 -6.57 11.13 -16.86
C ARG A 182 -5.17 10.56 -17.05
N ILE A 183 -5.04 9.62 -17.98
CA ILE A 183 -3.78 9.04 -18.40
C ILE A 183 -3.59 9.27 -19.90
N VAL A 184 -2.39 9.72 -20.26
CA VAL A 184 -1.98 9.93 -21.65
C VAL A 184 -0.77 9.03 -21.92
N TRP A 185 -0.88 8.14 -22.89
CA TRP A 185 0.24 7.34 -23.39
C TRP A 185 0.61 7.81 -24.79
N LYS A 186 1.86 8.22 -24.98
CA LYS A 186 2.35 8.81 -26.24
C LYS A 186 3.78 8.41 -26.56
N LYS A 187 4.19 8.64 -27.81
CA LYS A 187 5.57 8.57 -28.30
C LYS A 187 5.83 9.73 -29.23
N GLY A 188 6.67 10.67 -28.80
CA GLY A 188 6.80 11.95 -29.49
C GLY A 188 5.45 12.65 -29.62
N ASN A 189 5.03 12.91 -30.86
CA ASN A 189 3.77 13.61 -31.17
C ASN A 189 2.58 12.65 -31.38
N ILE A 190 2.79 11.34 -31.27
CA ILE A 190 1.72 10.35 -31.48
C ILE A 190 1.15 9.95 -30.14
N THR A 191 -0.15 10.18 -29.94
CA THR A 191 -0.91 9.73 -28.77
C THR A 191 -1.58 8.40 -29.05
N PHE A 192 -1.25 7.37 -28.27
CA PHE A 192 -1.86 6.05 -28.38
C PHE A 192 -3.08 5.89 -27.48
N PHE A 193 -3.15 6.62 -26.38
CA PHE A 193 -4.27 6.60 -25.44
C PHE A 193 -4.39 7.94 -24.72
N ASP A 194 -5.62 8.40 -24.54
CA ASP A 194 -5.95 9.63 -23.82
C ASP A 194 -7.37 9.52 -23.25
N ASP A 195 -7.47 9.05 -22.02
CA ASP A 195 -8.74 8.90 -21.30
C ASP A 195 -8.45 8.72 -19.80
N THR A 196 -9.45 8.40 -19.00
CA THR A 196 -9.31 8.00 -17.60
C THR A 196 -8.60 6.66 -17.45
N TYR A 197 -7.86 6.52 -16.35
CA TYR A 197 -7.14 5.29 -16.04
C TYR A 197 -8.05 4.05 -15.94
N LYS A 198 -9.30 4.24 -15.49
CA LYS A 198 -10.34 3.20 -15.48
C LYS A 198 -10.45 2.47 -16.83
N TYR A 199 -10.41 3.19 -17.96
CA TYR A 199 -10.51 2.58 -19.29
C TYR A 199 -9.17 2.09 -19.82
N PHE A 200 -8.06 2.64 -19.32
CA PHE A 200 -6.72 2.18 -19.66
C PHE A 200 -6.45 0.75 -19.16
N ASN A 201 -6.97 0.41 -17.98
CA ASN A 201 -6.75 -0.88 -17.35
C ASN A 201 -8.02 -1.47 -16.73
N ALA A 202 -9.06 -1.62 -17.57
CA ALA A 202 -10.40 -2.08 -17.16
C ALA A 202 -10.43 -3.45 -16.45
N LYS A 203 -9.35 -4.24 -16.51
CA LYS A 203 -9.26 -5.56 -15.87
C LYS A 203 -8.79 -5.50 -14.41
N GLN A 204 -8.25 -4.37 -13.94
CA GLN A 204 -7.79 -4.25 -12.56
C GLN A 204 -8.86 -3.58 -11.70
N ASN A 205 -9.13 -4.16 -10.53
CA ASN A 205 -9.93 -3.48 -9.52
C ASN A 205 -9.07 -2.39 -8.87
N ILE A 206 -9.46 -1.14 -9.12
CA ILE A 206 -8.73 0.04 -8.67
C ILE A 206 -9.34 0.47 -7.34
N TYR A 207 -8.72 0.06 -6.25
CA TYR A 207 -9.21 0.41 -4.91
C TYR A 207 -8.53 1.68 -4.37
N ASP A 208 -7.21 1.84 -4.57
CA ASP A 208 -6.46 3.00 -4.05
C ASP A 208 -5.21 3.36 -4.87
N CYS A 209 -4.94 2.65 -5.96
CA CYS A 209 -3.70 2.81 -6.70
C CYS A 209 -3.86 2.48 -8.18
N LEU A 210 -3.12 3.22 -8.99
CA LEU A 210 -2.87 2.97 -10.39
C LEU A 210 -1.66 2.05 -10.49
N PHE A 211 -1.79 0.93 -11.20
CA PHE A 211 -0.71 -0.04 -11.39
C PHE A 211 -0.58 -0.46 -12.85
N ILE A 212 0.55 -0.15 -13.47
CA ILE A 212 0.84 -0.47 -14.87
C ILE A 212 2.09 -1.32 -14.91
N LYS A 213 1.93 -2.60 -15.26
CA LYS A 213 3.03 -3.56 -15.46
C LYS A 213 3.37 -3.78 -16.93
N SER A 214 2.42 -3.50 -17.82
CA SER A 214 2.52 -3.77 -19.24
C SER A 214 1.58 -2.85 -20.00
N LEU A 215 1.92 -2.56 -21.25
CA LEU A 215 1.05 -1.82 -22.15
C LEU A 215 0.24 -2.77 -23.05
N PRO A 216 -0.97 -2.35 -23.49
CA PRO A 216 -1.72 -3.08 -24.50
C PRO A 216 -0.89 -3.29 -25.77
N ILE A 217 -1.01 -4.47 -26.39
CA ILE A 217 -0.53 -4.69 -27.75
C ILE A 217 -1.59 -4.07 -28.67
N LYS A 218 -1.18 -3.12 -29.49
CA LYS A 218 -2.00 -2.57 -30.59
C LYS A 218 -1.47 -3.12 -31.90
#